data_AF-A0A3P6SE58-F1
#
_entry.id   AF-A0A3P6SE58-F1
#
_cell.length_a   1.000
_cell.length_b   1.000
_cell.length_c   1.000
_cell.angle_alpha   90.00
_cell.angle_beta   90.00
_cell.angle_gamma   90.00
#
_symmetry.space_group_name_H-M   'P 1'
#
loop_
_entity.id
_entity.type
_entity.pdbx_description
1 polymer ?
#
loop_
_entity_poly.entity_id
_entity_poly.type
_entity_poly.pdbx_seq_one_letter_code
_entity_poly.pdbx_strand_id
1 'polypeptide(L)'
;MIPFDVTSLFTFIPLNMAHEILRKRLDETYDEARYPLKIEHIAGLFEFFQETYFTFVGENYEQIKGTLRSPISRLLTELVLQELENTTFTQHELVIWCRYVEDMFVISMK
;
A
#
# COMPACT_ATOMS: atom_id res chain seq x y z
N MET A 1 21.31 0.14 -15.51
CA MET A 1 20.20 1.01 -15.05
C MET A 1 18.96 0.55 -15.76
N ILE A 2 17.91 0.21 -15.00
CA ILE A 2 16.63 -0.24 -15.55
C ILE A 2 15.55 0.67 -14.92
N PRO A 3 14.93 1.57 -15.70
CA PRO A 3 13.80 2.36 -15.21
C PRO A 3 12.54 1.48 -15.23
N PHE A 4 11.77 1.51 -14.14
CA PHE A 4 10.46 0.89 -14.07
C PHE A 4 9.42 1.96 -13.75
N ASP A 5 8.28 1.87 -14.44
CA ASP A 5 7.11 2.72 -14.21
C ASP A 5 5.94 1.83 -13.80
N VAL A 6 5.37 2.08 -12.61
CA VAL A 6 4.23 1.32 -12.13
C VAL A 6 2.95 1.91 -12.71
N THR A 7 2.33 1.19 -13.64
CA THR A 7 1.08 1.66 -14.23
C THR A 7 -0.06 1.62 -13.22
N SER A 8 -0.68 2.78 -12.98
CA SER A 8 -2.00 2.89 -12.35
C SER A 8 -2.07 2.30 -10.92
N LEU A 9 -1.02 2.57 -10.12
CA LEU A 9 -0.77 2.01 -8.78
C LEU A 9 -2.02 2.02 -7.88
N PHE A 10 -2.66 3.17 -7.70
CA PHE A 10 -3.84 3.28 -6.83
C PHE A 10 -5.00 2.40 -7.30
N THR A 11 -5.22 2.26 -8.60
CA THR A 11 -6.34 1.48 -9.14
C THR A 11 -6.06 -0.02 -9.26
N PHE A 12 -4.82 -0.45 -9.08
CA PHE A 12 -4.42 -1.87 -9.21
C PHE A 12 -3.99 -2.53 -7.90
N ILE A 13 -3.91 -1.80 -6.79
CA ILE A 13 -3.51 -2.41 -5.53
C ILE A 13 -4.60 -3.33 -4.97
N PRO A 14 -4.26 -4.60 -4.65
CA PRO A 14 -5.20 -5.51 -4.00
C PRO A 14 -5.43 -5.08 -2.55
N LEU A 15 -6.63 -4.58 -2.25
CA LEU A 15 -6.98 -4.08 -0.91
C LEU A 15 -6.87 -5.15 0.18
N ASN A 16 -7.26 -6.39 -0.15
CA ASN A 16 -7.12 -7.55 0.73
C ASN A 16 -5.66 -7.80 1.12
N MET A 17 -4.74 -7.71 0.16
CA MET A 17 -3.30 -7.82 0.43
C MET A 17 -2.82 -6.66 1.31
N ALA A 18 -3.27 -5.44 1.04
CA ALA A 18 -2.92 -4.27 1.85
C ALA A 18 -3.38 -4.42 3.31
N HIS A 19 -4.57 -4.98 3.55
CA HIS A 19 -5.08 -5.28 4.89
C HIS A 19 -4.24 -6.31 5.63
N GLU A 20 -3.89 -7.40 4.95
CA GLU A 20 -3.08 -8.47 5.54
C GLU A 20 -1.70 -7.94 5.94
N ILE A 21 -1.05 -7.18 5.06
CA ILE A 21 0.25 -6.54 5.32
C ILE A 21 0.15 -5.56 6.49
N LEU A 22 -0.88 -4.70 6.50
CA LEU A 22 -1.10 -3.75 7.59
C LEU A 22 -1.23 -4.48 8.92
N ARG A 23 -2.08 -5.51 8.98
CA ARG A 23 -2.34 -6.25 10.21
C ARG A 23 -1.08 -6.95 10.70
N LYS A 24 -0.36 -7.65 9.81
CA LYS A 24 0.92 -8.27 10.11
C LYS A 24 1.92 -7.26 10.69
N ARG A 25 2.06 -6.08 10.08
CA ARG A 25 2.96 -5.03 10.59
C ARG A 25 2.52 -4.49 11.95
N LEU A 26 1.23 -4.30 12.16
CA LEU A 26 0.71 -3.88 13.47
C LEU A 26 1.02 -4.94 14.52
N ASP A 27 0.78 -6.22 14.23
CA ASP A 27 1.09 -7.32 15.16
C ASP A 27 2.59 -7.40 15.49
N GLU A 28 3.47 -7.06 14.54
CA GLU A 28 4.93 -7.08 14.73
C GLU A 28 5.49 -5.85 15.47
N THR A 29 4.85 -4.68 15.34
CA THR A 29 5.45 -3.39 15.75
C THR A 29 4.65 -2.59 16.77
N TYR A 30 3.37 -2.88 16.93
CA TYR A 30 2.45 -2.11 17.76
C TYR A 30 2.23 -2.78 19.12
N ASP A 31 2.54 -2.05 20.18
CA ASP A 31 2.36 -2.52 21.56
C ASP A 31 0.99 -2.11 22.12
N GLU A 32 0.02 -3.02 22.09
CA GLU A 32 -1.32 -2.79 22.64
C GLU A 32 -1.33 -2.52 24.15
N ALA A 33 -0.30 -2.93 24.91
CA ALA A 33 -0.24 -2.65 26.34
C ALA A 33 0.13 -1.17 26.61
N ARG A 34 0.79 -0.53 25.65
CA ARG A 34 1.27 0.85 25.77
C ARG A 34 0.26 1.89 25.31
N TYR A 35 -0.65 1.53 24.42
CA TYR A 35 -1.57 2.46 23.77
C TYR A 35 -3.04 2.07 23.96
N PRO A 36 -3.96 3.04 24.04
CA PRO A 36 -5.38 2.77 24.29
C PRO A 36 -6.12 2.17 23.07
N LEU A 37 -5.57 2.34 21.87
CA LEU A 37 -6.12 1.75 20.66
C LEU A 37 -5.58 0.35 20.49
N LYS A 38 -6.48 -0.58 20.20
CA LYS A 38 -6.14 -1.94 19.81
C LYS A 38 -5.91 -2.04 18.31
N ILE A 39 -5.16 -3.05 17.89
CA ILE A 39 -4.90 -3.37 16.47
C ILE A 39 -6.22 -3.56 15.72
N GLU A 40 -7.22 -4.20 16.34
CA GLU A 40 -8.56 -4.38 15.76
C GLU A 40 -9.25 -3.05 15.42
N HIS A 41 -9.09 -2.02 16.28
CA HIS A 41 -9.65 -0.70 16.03
C HIS A 41 -8.93 0.01 14.89
N ILE A 42 -7.60 -0.10 14.85
CA ILE A 42 -6.79 0.51 13.79
C ILE A 42 -7.13 -0.14 12.45
N ALA A 43 -7.12 -1.47 12.38
CA ALA A 43 -7.48 -2.22 11.18
C ALA A 43 -8.91 -1.88 10.69
N GLY A 44 -9.89 -1.83 11.60
CA GLY A 44 -11.26 -1.45 11.28
C GLY A 44 -11.38 -0.01 10.74
N LEU A 45 -10.58 0.93 11.23
CA LEU A 45 -10.53 2.28 10.65
C LEU A 45 -10.02 2.24 9.20
N PHE A 46 -8.99 1.45 8.90
CA PHE A 46 -8.49 1.32 7.53
C PHE A 46 -9.50 0.68 6.58
N GLU A 47 -10.31 -0.27 7.05
CA GLU A 47 -11.45 -0.80 6.28
C GLU A 47 -12.50 0.28 6.02
N PHE A 48 -12.83 1.08 7.03
CA PHE A 48 -13.79 2.18 6.89
C PHE A 48 -13.32 3.25 5.88
N PHE A 49 -12.05 3.64 5.93
CA PHE A 49 -11.51 4.66 5.02
C PHE A 49 -11.29 4.18 3.57
N GLN A 50 -11.63 2.92 3.28
CA GLN A 50 -11.61 2.35 1.94
C GLN A 50 -12.94 2.48 1.21
N GLU A 51 -13.85 3.33 1.67
CA GLU A 51 -15.02 3.68 0.86
C GLU A 51 -14.59 4.08 -0.55
N THR A 52 -15.06 3.29 -1.50
CA THR A 52 -14.81 3.44 -2.94
C THR A 52 -15.89 4.28 -3.61
N TYR A 53 -16.77 4.90 -2.81
CA TYR A 53 -17.88 5.70 -3.30
C TYR A 53 -17.41 7.12 -3.67
N PHE A 54 -17.86 7.60 -4.82
CA PHE A 54 -17.62 8.97 -5.25
C PHE A 54 -18.81 9.49 -6.06
N THR A 55 -19.00 10.81 -6.03
CA THR A 55 -20.01 11.47 -6.86
C THR A 55 -19.36 12.07 -8.09
N PHE A 56 -19.90 11.78 -9.27
CA PHE A 56 -19.49 12.39 -10.53
C PHE A 56 -20.72 12.86 -11.29
N VAL A 57 -20.78 14.16 -11.62
CA VAL A 57 -21.92 14.76 -12.34
C VAL A 57 -23.27 14.54 -11.62
N GLY A 58 -23.25 14.55 -10.29
CA GLY A 58 -24.46 14.38 -9.47
C GLY A 58 -24.91 12.93 -9.26
N GLU A 59 -24.25 11.97 -9.90
CA GLU A 59 -24.52 10.54 -9.75
C GLU A 59 -23.49 9.89 -8.81
N ASN A 60 -23.94 8.92 -8.01
CA ASN A 60 -23.08 8.18 -7.09
C ASN A 60 -22.54 6.91 -7.76
N TYR A 61 -21.25 6.68 -7.63
CA TYR A 61 -20.54 5.54 -8.20
C TYR A 61 -19.74 4.84 -7.12
N GLU A 62 -19.50 3.55 -7.33
CA GLU A 62 -18.59 2.74 -6.52
C GLU A 62 -17.40 2.30 -7.39
N GLN A 63 -16.19 2.57 -6.93
CA GLN A 63 -14.97 2.06 -7.56
C GLN A 63 -14.77 0.59 -7.19
N ILE A 64 -14.92 -0.30 -8.18
CA ILE A 64 -14.83 -1.76 -7.98
C ILE A 64 -13.40 -2.31 -8.01
N LYS A 65 -12.40 -1.49 -8.34
CA LYS A 65 -10.99 -1.92 -8.49
C LYS A 65 -10.03 -0.93 -7.85
N GLY A 66 -9.12 -1.45 -7.03
CA GLY A 66 -8.14 -0.67 -6.32
C GLY A 66 -8.77 0.34 -5.36
N THR A 67 -8.01 1.37 -5.02
CA THR A 67 -8.39 2.41 -4.08
C THR A 67 -8.58 3.74 -4.80
N LEU A 68 -9.54 4.54 -4.34
CA LEU A 68 -9.66 5.94 -4.74
C LEU A 68 -8.43 6.71 -4.26
N ARG A 69 -8.22 7.90 -4.80
CA ARG A 69 -7.14 8.80 -4.36
C ARG A 69 -7.47 9.47 -3.01
N SER A 70 -7.75 8.68 -1.98
CA SER A 70 -8.00 9.13 -0.60
C SER A 70 -6.67 9.43 0.12
N PRO A 71 -6.67 10.20 1.22
CA PRO A 71 -5.46 10.44 2.01
C PRO A 71 -4.79 9.15 2.52
N ILE A 72 -5.58 8.10 2.74
CA ILE A 72 -5.14 6.81 3.29
C ILE A 72 -4.71 5.83 2.20
N SER A 73 -5.23 5.98 0.98
CA SER A 73 -4.88 5.10 -0.13
C SER A 73 -3.40 5.10 -0.44
N ARG A 74 -2.73 6.24 -0.30
CA ARG A 74 -1.26 6.37 -0.43
C ARG A 74 -0.51 5.57 0.62
N LEU A 75 -1.00 5.53 1.86
CA LEU A 75 -0.36 4.75 2.93
C LEU A 75 -0.50 3.24 2.67
N LEU A 76 -1.70 2.79 2.32
CA LEU A 76 -1.95 1.38 1.94
C LEU A 76 -1.10 0.98 0.74
N THR A 77 -1.03 1.88 -0.23
CA THR A 77 -0.24 1.71 -1.44
C THR A 77 1.24 1.53 -1.14
N GLU A 78 1.78 2.39 -0.29
CA GLU A 78 3.16 2.32 0.16
C GLU A 78 3.46 1.03 0.94
N LEU A 79 2.53 0.57 1.78
CA LEU A 79 2.67 -0.70 2.51
C LEU A 79 2.81 -1.90 1.56
N VAL A 80 1.95 -1.97 0.53
CA VAL A 80 2.01 -3.05 -0.47
C VAL A 80 3.32 -3.01 -1.26
N LEU A 81 3.74 -1.82 -1.69
CA LEU A 81 5.00 -1.67 -2.42
C LEU A 81 6.21 -2.08 -1.58
N GLN A 82 6.25 -1.71 -0.31
CA GLN A 82 7.34 -2.12 0.60
C GLN A 82 7.38 -3.63 0.82
N GLU A 83 6.23 -4.30 0.93
CA GLU A 83 6.21 -5.77 1.02
C GLU A 83 6.70 -6.42 -0.28
N LEU A 84 6.29 -5.89 -1.43
CA LEU A 84 6.75 -6.35 -2.75
C LEU A 84 8.28 -6.18 -2.90
N GLU A 85 8.80 -5.03 -2.49
CA GLU A 85 10.24 -4.74 -2.48
C GLU A 85 10.99 -5.72 -1.59
N ASN A 86 10.55 -5.89 -0.35
CA ASN A 86 11.19 -6.79 0.60
C ASN A 86 11.18 -8.23 0.08
N THR A 87 10.08 -8.69 -0.51
CA THR A 87 9.98 -10.06 -1.03
C THR A 87 10.79 -10.27 -2.31
N THR A 88 10.82 -9.28 -3.21
CA THR A 88 11.45 -9.40 -4.53
C THR A 88 12.95 -9.10 -4.48
N PHE A 89 13.35 -8.05 -3.78
CA PHE A 89 14.73 -7.56 -3.79
C PHE A 89 15.62 -8.23 -2.75
N THR A 90 15.06 -8.90 -1.73
CA THR A 90 15.86 -9.81 -0.88
C THR A 90 16.42 -10.99 -1.68
N GLN A 91 15.83 -11.31 -2.83
CA GLN A 91 16.26 -12.41 -3.70
C GLN A 91 17.29 -12.00 -4.77
N HIS A 92 17.65 -10.71 -4.88
CA HIS A 92 18.50 -10.18 -5.96
C HIS A 92 19.58 -9.22 -5.41
N GLU A 93 20.83 -9.33 -5.88
CA GLU A 93 21.88 -8.35 -5.55
C GLU A 93 21.69 -7.05 -6.35
N LEU A 94 21.06 -6.06 -5.71
CA LEU A 94 20.94 -4.69 -6.25
C LEU A 94 22.07 -3.80 -5.72
N VAL A 95 22.64 -2.97 -6.59
CA VAL A 95 23.64 -1.94 -6.25
C VAL A 95 22.97 -0.67 -5.75
N ILE A 96 21.92 -0.24 -6.43
CA ILE A 96 21.13 0.95 -6.06
C ILE A 96 19.66 0.64 -6.28
N TRP A 97 18.85 0.93 -5.28
CA TRP A 97 17.40 0.91 -5.36
C TRP A 97 16.84 2.18 -4.72
N CYS A 98 16.03 2.93 -5.45
CA CYS A 98 15.31 4.11 -4.97
C CYS A 98 13.91 4.14 -5.59
N ARG A 99 12.91 4.57 -4.82
CA ARG A 99 11.55 4.79 -5.32
C ARG A 99 10.96 6.10 -4.81
N TYR A 100 10.18 6.76 -5.66
CA TYR A 100 9.30 7.86 -5.28
C TYR A 100 7.87 7.55 -5.73
N VAL A 101 7.01 7.12 -4.80
CA VAL A 101 5.63 6.70 -5.06
C VAL A 101 5.56 5.61 -6.14
N GLU A 102 5.31 5.97 -7.40
CA GLU A 102 5.21 5.08 -8.58
C GLU A 102 6.54 4.93 -9.33
N ASP A 103 7.44 5.91 -9.20
CA ASP A 103 8.68 5.96 -9.97
C ASP A 103 9.79 5.12 -9.31
N MET A 104 10.29 4.11 -10.02
CA MET A 104 11.34 3.22 -9.51
C MET A 104 12.64 3.36 -10.29
N PHE A 105 13.74 3.48 -9.55
CA PHE A 105 15.10 3.55 -10.06
C PHE A 105 15.94 2.39 -9.52
N VAL A 106 16.41 1.52 -10.42
CA VAL A 106 17.17 0.32 -10.05
C VAL A 106 18.47 0.18 -10.85
N ILE A 107 19.55 -0.15 -10.15
CA ILE A 107 20.83 -0.60 -10.69
C ILE A 107 21.16 -1.94 -10.05
N SER A 108 21.30 -2.99 -10.86
CA SER A 108 21.79 -4.31 -10.42
C SER A 108 23.19 -4.58 -10.96
N MET A 109 23.95 -5.44 -10.27
CA MET A 109 25.12 -6.08 -10.87
C MET A 109 24.60 -7.20 -11.77
N LYS A 110 25.27 -7.39 -12.90
CA LYS A 110 24.87 -8.37 -13.89
C LYS A 110 25.35 -9.76 -13.51
#